data_AF-A0A6N8GGN2-F1
#
_entry.id   AF-A0A6N8GGN2-F1
#
_cell.length_a   1.000
_cell.length_b   1.000
_cell.length_c   1.000
_cell.angle_alpha   90.00
_cell.angle_beta   90.00
_cell.angle_gamma   90.00
#
_symmetry.space_group_name_H-M   'P 1'
#
loop_
_entity.id
_entity.type
_entity.pdbx_description
1 polymer ?
#
loop_
_entity_poly.entity_id
_entity_poly.type
_entity_poly.pdbx_seq_one_letter_code
_entity_poly.pdbx_strand_id
1 'polypeptide(L)' 'MASGHPVDGESPEFYLDLAQRLREAHRRANALPPDARIPVIRRLLGITEGVKRDPVRASERLDQVLQTLPLQVEDPPTR' A
#
# COMPACT_ATOMS: atom_id res chain seq x y z
N MET A 1 -29.23 8.38 20.46
CA MET A 1 -28.70 8.44 19.09
C MET A 1 -27.32 9.08 19.17
N ALA A 2 -26.27 8.29 19.37
CA ALA A 2 -24.91 8.79 19.41
C ALA A 2 -24.35 8.75 17.99
N SER A 3 -24.25 9.90 17.34
CA SER A 3 -23.55 10.05 16.07
C SER A 3 -22.06 9.90 16.35
N GLY A 4 -21.51 8.70 16.10
CA GLY A 4 -20.08 8.48 16.12
C GLY A 4 -19.46 9.25 14.97
N HIS A 5 -18.83 10.38 15.27
CA HIS A 5 -17.93 11.03 14.32
C HIS A 5 -16.82 10.02 14.01
N PRO A 6 -16.54 9.69 12.74
CA PRO A 6 -15.37 8.88 12.43
C PRO A 6 -14.16 9.65 12.96
N VAL A 7 -13.36 8.99 13.80
CA VAL A 7 -12.01 9.45 14.13
C VAL A 7 -11.32 9.81 12.80
N ASP A 8 -10.72 10.99 12.71
CA ASP A 8 -10.21 11.62 11.48
C ASP A 8 -9.21 10.77 10.66
N GLY A 9 -8.84 9.56 11.12
CA GLY A 9 -7.94 8.61 10.46
C GLY A 9 -8.61 7.43 9.74
N GLU A 10 -9.94 7.29 9.75
CA GLU A 10 -10.63 6.10 9.20
C GLU A 10 -11.86 6.44 8.35
N SER A 11 -11.79 7.53 7.58
CA SER A 11 -12.85 7.89 6.64
C SER A 11 -12.91 6.92 5.44
N PRO A 12 -14.04 6.82 4.72
CA PRO A 12 -14.11 6.06 3.48
C PRO A 12 -13.03 6.47 2.46
N GLU A 13 -12.73 7.76 2.38
CA GLU A 13 -11.69 8.32 1.50
C GLU A 13 -10.29 7.83 1.90
N PHE A 14 -10.01 7.75 3.21
CA PHE A 14 -8.76 7.18 3.72
C PHE A 14 -8.59 5.73 3.25
N TYR A 15 -9.63 4.90 3.36
CA TYR A 15 -9.56 3.50 2.95
C TYR A 15 -9.44 3.34 1.43
N LEU A 16 -10.05 4.24 0.65
CA LEU A 16 -9.90 4.27 -0.81
C LEU A 16 -8.48 4.63 -1.22
N ASP A 17 -7.87 5.63 -0.59
CA ASP A 17 -6.48 6.01 -0.81
C ASP A 17 -5.51 4.88 -0.43
N LEU A 18 -5.70 4.28 0.76
CA LEU A 18 -4.91 3.13 1.21
C LEU A 18 -5.00 1.96 0.24
N ALA A 19 -6.20 1.64 -0.27
CA ALA A 19 -6.39 0.59 -1.27
C ALA A 19 -5.67 0.91 -2.59
N GLN A 20 -5.65 2.17 -3.03
CA GLN A 20 -4.91 2.59 -4.22
C GLN A 20 -3.41 2.42 -4.03
N ARG A 21 -2.85 2.88 -2.90
CA ARG A 21 -1.43 2.72 -2.56
C ARG A 21 -1.03 1.24 -2.43
N LEU A 22 -1.89 0.38 -1.90
CA LEU A 22 -1.63 -1.06 -1.83
C LEU A 22 -1.58 -1.70 -3.22
N ARG A 23 -2.54 -1.38 -4.10
CA ARG A 23 -2.51 -1.84 -5.50
C ARG A 23 -1.23 -1.40 -6.19
N GLU A 24 -0.82 -0.16 -5.96
CA GLU A 24 0.42 0.36 -6.51
C GLU A 24 1.63 -0.39 -6.00
N ALA A 25 1.75 -0.60 -4.69
CA ALA A 25 2.86 -1.36 -4.12
C ALA A 25 2.93 -2.78 -4.68
N HIS A 26 1.79 -3.46 -4.85
CA HIS A 26 1.73 -4.77 -5.48
C HIS A 26 2.16 -4.74 -6.96
N ARG A 27 1.75 -3.72 -7.72
CA ARG A 27 2.17 -3.51 -9.11
C ARG A 27 3.70 -3.37 -9.20
N ARG A 28 4.29 -2.48 -8.38
CA ARG A 28 5.76 -2.29 -8.34
C ARG A 28 6.49 -3.56 -7.90
N ALA A 29 5.96 -4.26 -6.91
CA ALA A 29 6.55 -5.51 -6.41
C ALA A 29 6.55 -6.60 -7.48
N ASN A 30 5.48 -6.72 -8.27
CA ASN A 30 5.37 -7.74 -9.32
C ASN A 30 6.38 -7.54 -10.46
N ALA A 31 6.80 -6.30 -10.71
CA ALA A 31 7.84 -5.98 -11.69
C ALA A 31 9.27 -6.31 -11.21
N LEU A 32 9.47 -6.63 -9.92
CA LEU A 32 10.77 -7.02 -9.40
C LEU A 32 11.16 -8.45 -9.82
N PRO A 33 12.48 -8.74 -9.93
CA PRO A 33 12.95 -10.12 -10.07
C PRO A 33 12.54 -10.97 -8.87
N PRO A 34 12.39 -12.30 -9.02
CA PRO A 34 11.83 -13.18 -7.99
C PRO A 34 12.47 -13.04 -6.60
N ASP A 35 13.80 -12.95 -6.54
CA ASP A 35 14.56 -12.88 -5.28
C ASP A 35 14.29 -11.59 -4.49
N ALA A 36 14.05 -10.48 -5.20
CA ALA A 36 13.67 -9.20 -4.59
C ALA A 36 12.16 -9.10 -4.35
N ARG A 37 11.33 -9.75 -5.17
CA ARG A 37 9.87 -9.73 -5.08
C ARG A 37 9.34 -10.43 -3.83
N ILE A 38 9.84 -11.63 -3.52
CA ILE A 38 9.30 -12.47 -2.44
C ILE A 38 9.32 -11.75 -1.07
N PRO A 39 10.43 -11.12 -0.63
CA PRO A 39 10.45 -10.37 0.63
C PRO A 39 9.47 -9.20 0.66
N VAL A 40 9.30 -8.49 -0.47
CA VAL A 40 8.36 -7.36 -0.58
C VAL A 40 6.91 -7.85 -0.45
N ILE A 41 6.53 -8.91 -1.16
CA ILE A 41 5.18 -9.48 -1.07
C ILE A 41 4.86 -9.91 0.36
N ARG A 42 5.80 -10.57 1.06
CA ARG A 42 5.61 -10.93 2.48
C ARG A 42 5.40 -9.71 3.38
N ARG A 43 6.14 -8.62 3.13
CA ARG A 43 5.96 -7.37 3.87
C ARG A 43 4.59 -6.74 3.61
N LEU A 44 4.13 -6.74 2.35
CA LEU A 44 2.80 -6.25 1.98
C LEU A 44 1.68 -7.08 2.64
N LEU A 45 1.82 -8.40 2.72
CA LEU A 45 0.87 -9.25 3.45
C LEU A 45 0.76 -8.85 4.93
N GLY A 46 1.91 -8.60 5.58
CA GLY A 46 1.93 -8.12 6.97
C GLY A 46 1.26 -6.75 7.15
N ILE A 47 1.43 -5.84 6.17
CA ILE A 47 0.75 -4.54 6.16
C ILE A 47 -0.76 -4.73 6.02
N THR A 48 -1.23 -5.52 5.05
CA THR A 48 -2.66 -5.77 4.83
C THR A 48 -3.35 -6.40 6.05
N GLU A 49 -2.67 -7.27 6.78
CA GLU A 49 -3.19 -7.80 8.05
C GLU A 49 -3.19 -6.75 9.15
N GLY A 50 -2.17 -5.88 9.19
CA GLY A 50 -2.08 -4.76 10.13
C GLY A 50 -3.21 -3.74 9.98
N VAL A 51 -3.72 -3.52 8.76
CA VAL A 51 -4.84 -2.60 8.48
C VAL A 51 -6.07 -2.93 9.32
N LYS A 52 -6.33 -4.21 9.60
CA LYS A 52 -7.49 -4.64 10.40
C LYS A 52 -7.43 -4.21 11.87
N ARG A 53 -6.25 -3.82 12.36
CA ARG A 53 -6.00 -3.46 13.78
C ARG A 53 -5.66 -2.00 13.95
N ASP A 54 -4.85 -1.44 13.05
CA ASP A 54 -4.35 -0.08 13.11
C ASP A 54 -4.11 0.41 11.68
N PRO A 55 -5.17 0.91 11.01
CA PRO A 55 -5.11 1.31 9.61
C PRO A 55 -4.16 2.48 9.36
N VAL A 56 -4.11 3.45 10.28
CA VAL A 56 -3.22 4.62 10.19
C VAL A 56 -1.76 4.17 10.21
N ARG A 57 -1.37 3.34 11.18
CA ARG A 57 0.01 2.86 11.26
C ARG A 57 0.37 1.89 10.13
N ALA A 58 -0.59 1.12 9.62
CA ALA A 58 -0.39 0.29 8.44
C ALA A 58 -0.15 1.14 7.19
N SER A 59 -0.87 2.25 7.05
CA SER A 59 -0.68 3.25 6.00
C SER A 59 0.73 3.86 6.05
N GLU A 60 1.21 4.28 7.22
CA GLU A 60 2.57 4.82 7.36
C GLU A 60 3.66 3.80 6.95
N ARG A 61 3.47 2.53 7.33
CA ARG A 61 4.39 1.45 6.92
C ARG A 61 4.35 1.20 5.41
N LEU A 62 3.17 1.32 4.80
CA LEU A 62 3.04 1.22 3.35
C LEU A 62 3.82 2.32 2.63
N ASP A 63 3.76 3.55 3.13
CA ASP A 63 4.52 4.68 2.57
C ASP A 63 6.03 4.41 2.63
N GLN A 64 6.53 3.87 3.74
CA GLN A 64 7.93 3.46 3.86
C GLN A 64 8.30 2.37 2.84
N VAL A 65 7.42 1.40 2.59
CA VAL A 65 7.66 0.37 1.56
C VAL A 65 7.70 1.01 0.18
N LEU A 66 6.74 1.87 -0.16
CA LEU A 66 6.68 2.54 -1.46
C LEU A 66 7.93 3.37 -1.77
N GLN A 67 8.53 4.01 -0.76
CA GLN A 67 9.78 4.76 -0.90
C GLN A 67 10.99 3.86 -1.24
N THR A 68 10.94 2.58 -0.87
CA THR A 68 12.01 1.62 -1.18
C THR A 68 11.84 0.92 -2.52
N LEU A 69 10.65 0.98 -3.12
CA LEU A 69 10.36 0.33 -4.39
C LEU A 69 10.74 1.25 -5.55
N PRO A 70 11.39 0.70 -6.61
CA PRO A 70 11.68 1.49 -7.79
C PRO A 70 10.37 2.02 -8.39
N LEU A 71 10.38 3.31 -8.76
CA LEU A 71 9.31 3.90 -9.55
C LEU A 71 9.19 3.10 -10.85
N GLN A 72 7.98 2.65 -11.16
CA GLN A 72 7.71 2.06 -12.46
C GLN A 72 7.62 3.21 -13.44
N VAL A 73 8.69 3.44 -14.20
CA VAL A 73 8.62 4.25 -15.40
C VAL A 73 8.01 3.32 -16.44
N GLU A 74 6.77 3.57 -16.84
CA GLU A 74 6.23 2.90 -18.03
C GLU A 74 7.22 3.14 -19.18
N ASP A 75 7.73 2.06 -19.79
CA ASP A 75 8.51 2.17 -21.02
C ASP A 75 7.70 3.02 -22.02
N PRO A 76 8.29 4.06 -22.64
CA PRO A 76 7.58 4.84 -23.65
C PRO A 76 7.10 3.90 -24.76
N PRO A 77 5.90 4.10 -25.33
CA PRO A 77 5.37 3.21 -26.35
C PRO A 77 6.38 3.09 -27.49
N THR A 78 6.89 1.88 -27.69
CA THR A 78 7.75 1.55 -28.83
C THR A 78 7.01 1.96 -30.10
N ARG A 79 7.65 2.86 -30.85
CA ARG A 79 7.21 3.43 -32.13
C ARG A 79 6.74 2.39 -33.14
#